data_AF-A0A3M0Y8H1-F1
#
_entry.id   AF-A0A3M0Y8H1-F1
#
_cell.length_a   1.000
_cell.length_b   1.000
_cell.length_c   1.000
_cell.angle_alpha   90.00
_cell.angle_beta   90.00
_cell.angle_gamma   90.00
#
_symmetry.space_group_name_H-M   'P 1'
#
loop_
_entity.id
_entity.type
_entity.pdbx_description
1 polymer ?
#
loop_
_entity_poly.entity_id
_entity_poly.type
_entity_poly.pdbx_seq_one_letter_code
_entity_poly.pdbx_strand_id
1 'polypeptide(L)'
;MSFVISTDRSSYYVLEPVRVALILRNESADPIRGHFLPNLEIGNLDIFYRRQGGEFVKYSCARQARPPDVILLPKTLQPQQEVKEEEILVFDTRRGQYILEEPGIYEFKAIYRDSPSDSPNARLESNILRVKVEPAPGNEREALKLYEDEGLARLIQHDPYSEEALDQAVQFLETYHYSVYAPSVRSGLVWGLGRKVHSQRATRAERELYETLWAEEVQERYPEELEKLEEHKNKPKP
;
A
#
# COMPACT_ATOMS: atom_id res chain seq x y z
N MET A 1 22.36 -10.15 4.98
CA MET A 1 21.19 -9.32 4.65
C MET A 1 20.11 -9.59 5.67
N SER A 2 19.38 -8.57 6.08
CA SER A 2 18.16 -8.71 6.87
C SER A 2 16.95 -8.23 6.07
N PHE A 3 15.78 -8.73 6.47
CA PHE A 3 14.49 -8.36 5.92
C PHE A 3 13.53 -8.10 7.07
N VAL A 4 12.89 -6.94 7.05
CA VAL A 4 11.97 -6.50 8.11
C VAL A 4 10.64 -6.12 7.50
N ILE A 5 9.56 -6.54 8.15
CA ILE A 5 8.21 -6.03 7.92
C ILE A 5 7.80 -5.20 9.14
N SER A 6 7.35 -3.98 8.87
CA SER A 6 6.85 -3.06 9.90
C SER A 6 5.62 -2.33 9.40
N THR A 7 5.04 -1.52 10.27
CA THR A 7 3.90 -0.66 9.97
C THR A 7 3.96 0.56 10.87
N ASP A 8 3.21 1.60 10.52
CA ASP A 8 3.10 2.85 11.26
C ASP A 8 2.19 2.74 12.49
N ARG A 9 1.25 1.78 12.50
CA ARG A 9 0.24 1.63 13.55
C ARG A 9 0.22 0.23 14.17
N SER A 10 0.07 0.18 15.48
CA SER A 10 -0.12 -1.09 16.20
C SER A 10 -1.59 -1.52 16.32
N SER A 11 -2.53 -0.62 16.02
CA SER A 11 -3.99 -0.86 16.07
C SER A 11 -4.71 -0.32 14.84
N TYR A 12 -5.69 -1.08 14.37
CA TYR A 12 -6.58 -0.81 13.24
C TYR A 12 -8.03 -1.11 13.63
N TYR A 13 -8.98 -0.51 12.93
CA TYR A 13 -10.37 -0.94 12.94
C TYR A 13 -10.63 -2.00 11.87
N VAL A 14 -11.72 -2.76 12.05
CA VAL A 14 -12.21 -3.68 11.02
C VAL A 14 -12.32 -3.00 9.67
N LEU A 15 -11.91 -3.72 8.63
CA LEU A 15 -11.86 -3.30 7.22
C LEU A 15 -10.88 -2.17 6.87
N GLU A 16 -10.15 -1.60 7.83
CA GLU A 16 -9.08 -0.65 7.48
C GLU A 16 -7.96 -1.34 6.67
N PRO A 17 -7.38 -0.64 5.68
CA PRO A 17 -6.16 -1.08 5.02
C PRO A 17 -4.97 -1.17 5.98
N VAL A 18 -4.17 -2.23 5.86
CA VAL A 18 -2.88 -2.33 6.54
C VAL A 18 -1.78 -1.90 5.60
N ARG A 19 -1.15 -0.77 5.91
CA ARG A 19 0.08 -0.33 5.24
C ARG A 19 1.28 -0.99 5.91
N VAL A 20 2.05 -1.75 5.15
CA VAL A 20 3.28 -2.39 5.63
C VAL A 20 4.48 -1.83 4.92
N ALA A 21 5.53 -1.52 5.67
CA ALA A 21 6.85 -1.19 5.15
C ALA A 21 7.74 -2.44 5.15
N LEU A 22 8.46 -2.64 4.06
CA LEU A 22 9.31 -3.79 3.79
C LEU A 22 10.73 -3.28 3.58
N ILE A 23 11.64 -3.67 4.47
CA ILE A 23 12.99 -3.11 4.53
C ILE A 23 14.00 -4.23 4.31
N LEU A 24 14.74 -4.16 3.22
CA LEU A 24 15.92 -4.99 2.97
C LEU A 24 17.17 -4.20 3.34
N ARG A 25 18.07 -4.81 4.13
CA ARG A 25 19.34 -4.17 4.54
C ARG A 25 20.53 -5.06 4.22
N ASN A 26 21.58 -4.45 3.66
CA ASN A 26 22.89 -5.10 3.57
C ASN A 26 23.62 -4.97 4.91
N GLU A 27 23.61 -6.03 5.72
CA GLU A 27 24.34 -6.09 6.99
C GLU A 27 25.80 -6.54 6.84
N SER A 28 26.21 -6.98 5.65
CA SER A 28 27.58 -7.42 5.42
C SER A 28 28.54 -6.24 5.28
N ALA A 29 29.84 -6.50 5.47
CA ALA A 29 30.89 -5.51 5.25
C ALA A 29 31.18 -5.27 3.75
N ASP A 30 30.67 -6.14 2.87
CA ASP A 30 30.91 -6.09 1.43
C ASP A 30 29.67 -5.62 0.67
N PRO A 31 29.81 -5.00 -0.52
CA PRO A 31 28.68 -4.71 -1.39
C PRO A 31 28.03 -6.00 -1.90
N ILE A 32 26.68 -6.03 -1.94
CA ILE A 32 25.91 -7.17 -2.47
C ILE A 32 25.20 -6.72 -3.73
N ARG A 33 25.23 -7.54 -4.79
CA ARG A 33 24.52 -7.31 -6.05
C ARG A 33 23.29 -8.21 -6.16
N GLY A 34 22.15 -7.65 -6.55
CA GLY A 34 20.85 -8.33 -6.59
C GLY A 34 19.75 -7.41 -7.12
N HIS A 35 18.51 -7.88 -7.24
CA HIS A 35 17.43 -7.01 -7.74
C HIS A 35 16.88 -6.11 -6.64
N PHE A 36 16.84 -6.59 -5.39
CA PHE A 36 16.44 -5.82 -4.19
C PHE A 36 15.15 -5.01 -4.36
N LEU A 37 14.07 -5.65 -4.79
CA LEU A 37 12.76 -5.01 -4.98
C LEU A 37 11.70 -5.80 -4.22
N PRO A 38 11.53 -5.64 -2.90
CA PRO A 38 10.55 -6.41 -2.13
C PRO A 38 9.12 -5.92 -2.46
N ASN A 39 8.58 -6.37 -3.60
CA ASN A 39 7.33 -5.88 -4.16
C ASN A 39 6.45 -7.07 -4.60
N LEU A 40 5.16 -7.05 -4.24
CA LEU A 40 4.22 -8.15 -4.51
C LEU A 40 3.98 -8.38 -6.02
N GLU A 41 4.00 -7.32 -6.82
CA GLU A 41 3.67 -7.35 -8.26
C GLU A 41 4.74 -8.05 -9.10
N ILE A 42 5.99 -7.99 -8.63
CA ILE A 42 7.14 -8.54 -9.37
C ILE A 42 7.45 -9.99 -8.96
N GLY A 43 6.69 -10.54 -8.00
CA GLY A 43 6.70 -11.97 -7.66
C GLY A 43 7.90 -12.45 -6.84
N ASN A 44 8.75 -11.55 -6.38
CA ASN A 44 9.88 -11.85 -5.50
C ASN A 44 9.54 -11.65 -4.01
N LEU A 45 8.28 -11.36 -3.70
CA LEU A 45 7.76 -11.17 -2.35
C LEU A 45 6.48 -11.99 -2.17
N ASP A 46 6.42 -12.76 -1.09
CA ASP A 46 5.17 -13.31 -0.57
C ASP A 46 4.88 -12.71 0.79
N ILE A 47 3.64 -12.25 1.01
CA ILE A 47 3.15 -11.88 2.35
C ILE A 47 2.22 -12.98 2.83
N PHE A 48 2.31 -13.31 4.11
CA PHE A 48 1.44 -14.25 4.80
C PHE A 48 0.80 -13.56 5.99
N TYR A 49 -0.43 -13.93 6.30
CA TYR A 49 -1.14 -13.41 7.45
C TYR A 49 -1.91 -14.51 8.17
N ARG A 50 -2.21 -14.27 9.44
CA ARG A 50 -3.10 -15.11 10.25
C ARG A 50 -3.80 -14.28 11.30
N ARG A 51 -4.84 -14.86 11.89
CA ARG A 51 -5.56 -14.31 13.04
C ARG A 51 -5.49 -15.25 14.23
N GLN A 52 -5.34 -14.68 15.42
CA GLN A 52 -5.42 -15.38 16.72
C GLN A 52 -4.56 -16.64 16.80
N GLY A 53 -3.35 -16.60 16.23
CA GLY A 53 -2.40 -17.72 16.29
C GLY A 53 -2.72 -18.90 15.38
N GLY A 54 -3.66 -18.77 14.44
CA GLY A 54 -3.97 -19.79 13.44
C GLY A 54 -2.82 -20.12 12.47
N GLU A 55 -3.14 -20.80 11.38
CA GLU A 55 -2.17 -21.07 10.32
C GLU A 55 -1.93 -19.79 9.48
N PHE A 56 -0.68 -19.57 9.08
CA PHE A 56 -0.34 -18.53 8.12
C PHE A 56 -0.85 -18.90 6.73
N VAL A 57 -1.73 -18.06 6.19
CA VAL A 57 -2.16 -18.16 4.80
C VAL A 57 -1.40 -17.16 3.94
N LYS A 58 -1.11 -17.52 2.69
CA LYS A 58 -0.48 -16.61 1.73
C LYS A 58 -1.51 -15.59 1.27
N TYR A 59 -1.19 -14.31 1.45
CA TYR A 59 -1.95 -13.20 0.92
C TYR A 59 -1.91 -13.19 -0.62
N SER A 60 -3.06 -12.99 -1.24
CA SER A 60 -3.21 -12.86 -2.68
C SER A 60 -3.86 -11.52 -3.03
N CYS A 61 -3.25 -10.78 -3.96
CA CYS A 61 -3.84 -9.58 -4.54
C CYS A 61 -3.99 -9.73 -6.05
N ALA A 62 -5.05 -9.17 -6.62
CA ALA A 62 -5.22 -9.09 -8.07
C ALA A 62 -4.59 -7.79 -8.58
N ARG A 63 -3.27 -7.67 -8.48
CA ARG A 63 -2.55 -6.64 -9.22
C ARG A 63 -2.19 -7.17 -10.60
N GLN A 64 -2.23 -6.30 -11.61
CA GLN A 64 -1.91 -6.69 -12.98
C GLN A 64 -0.49 -7.28 -13.00
N ALA A 65 -0.36 -8.46 -13.60
CA ALA A 65 0.95 -9.07 -13.79
C ALA A 65 1.86 -8.06 -14.48
N ARG A 66 3.13 -7.99 -14.03
CA ARG A 66 4.19 -7.15 -14.59
C ARG A 66 4.03 -7.01 -16.11
N PRO A 67 4.00 -5.77 -16.66
CA PRO A 67 4.05 -5.58 -18.10
C PRO A 67 5.26 -6.34 -18.64
N PRO A 68 5.12 -7.14 -19.71
CA PRO A 68 6.19 -8.03 -20.19
C PRO A 68 7.52 -7.32 -20.48
N ASP A 69 7.49 -6.00 -20.65
CA ASP A 69 8.61 -5.17 -21.07
C ASP A 69 9.41 -4.53 -19.91
N VAL A 70 8.97 -4.68 -18.66
CA VAL A 70 9.77 -4.19 -17.52
C VAL A 70 10.98 -5.11 -17.43
N ILE A 71 12.21 -4.60 -17.59
CA ILE A 71 13.46 -5.33 -17.32
C ILE A 71 13.97 -4.88 -15.95
N LEU A 72 14.11 -5.82 -15.00
CA LEU A 72 14.75 -5.52 -13.72
C LEU A 72 16.25 -5.61 -13.88
N LEU A 73 16.94 -4.49 -13.69
CA LEU A 73 18.39 -4.46 -13.66
C LEU A 73 18.87 -4.71 -12.22
N PRO A 74 19.89 -5.57 -12.03
CA PRO A 74 20.47 -5.77 -10.71
C PRO A 74 21.14 -4.47 -10.22
N LYS A 75 20.90 -4.14 -8.95
CA LYS A 75 21.51 -3.03 -8.23
C LYS A 75 22.60 -3.56 -7.30
N THR A 76 23.46 -2.66 -6.83
CA THR A 76 24.44 -2.96 -5.78
C THR A 76 24.03 -2.24 -4.51
N LEU A 77 23.83 -2.98 -3.42
CA LEU A 77 23.65 -2.41 -2.09
C LEU A 77 24.99 -2.34 -1.38
N GLN A 78 25.39 -1.13 -1.02
CA GLN A 78 26.57 -0.88 -0.19
C GLN A 78 26.35 -1.39 1.24
N PRO A 79 27.42 -1.62 2.02
CA PRO A 79 27.31 -1.94 3.44
C PRO A 79 26.39 -0.96 4.16
N GLN A 80 25.48 -1.49 4.98
CA GLN A 80 24.47 -0.76 5.74
C GLN A 80 23.40 -0.02 4.91
N GLN A 81 23.43 -0.12 3.58
CA GLN A 81 22.39 0.46 2.74
C GLN A 81 21.08 -0.33 2.86
N GLU A 82 19.97 0.42 2.82
CA GLU A 82 18.61 -0.11 2.89
C GLU A 82 17.84 0.15 1.59
N VAL A 83 16.97 -0.79 1.22
CA VAL A 83 15.88 -0.57 0.27
C VAL A 83 14.58 -0.70 1.03
N LYS A 84 13.67 0.25 0.82
CA LYS A 84 12.36 0.30 1.46
C LYS A 84 11.28 0.30 0.39
N GLU A 85 10.30 -0.55 0.56
CA GLU A 85 9.06 -0.55 -0.23
C GLU A 85 7.87 -0.53 0.72
N GLU A 86 6.74 -0.04 0.24
CA GLU A 86 5.48 -0.05 0.96
C GLU A 86 4.44 -0.87 0.21
N GLU A 87 3.68 -1.67 0.95
CA GLU A 87 2.54 -2.42 0.42
C GLU A 87 1.29 -2.12 1.23
N ILE A 88 0.14 -2.17 0.56
CA ILE A 88 -1.16 -1.94 1.19
C ILE A 88 -1.98 -3.22 1.06
N LEU A 89 -2.36 -3.78 2.21
CA LEU A 89 -3.05 -5.06 2.36
C LEU A 89 -4.49 -4.80 2.82
N VAL A 90 -5.48 -5.20 2.02
CA VAL A 90 -6.91 -4.93 2.28
C VAL A 90 -7.78 -6.14 1.98
N PHE A 91 -7.76 -6.66 0.75
CA PHE A 91 -8.64 -7.73 0.27
C PHE A 91 -7.83 -8.88 -0.31
N ASP A 92 -8.04 -10.09 0.23
CA ASP A 92 -7.44 -11.31 -0.30
C ASP A 92 -8.29 -11.86 -1.45
N THR A 93 -7.77 -11.75 -2.67
CA THR A 93 -8.52 -12.12 -3.88
C THR A 93 -8.68 -13.62 -4.05
N ARG A 94 -7.81 -14.43 -3.44
CA ARG A 94 -7.91 -15.89 -3.50
C ARG A 94 -9.00 -16.38 -2.54
N ARG A 95 -9.15 -15.72 -1.40
CA ARG A 95 -10.13 -16.08 -0.37
C ARG A 95 -11.46 -15.33 -0.51
N GLY A 96 -11.49 -14.23 -1.27
CA GLY A 96 -12.69 -13.42 -1.48
C GLY A 96 -13.14 -12.68 -0.22
N GLN A 97 -12.20 -12.27 0.64
CA GLN A 97 -12.51 -11.62 1.91
C GLN A 97 -11.51 -10.51 2.23
N TYR A 98 -11.93 -9.57 3.08
CA TYR A 98 -11.02 -8.59 3.67
C TYR A 98 -10.02 -9.27 4.62
N ILE A 99 -8.83 -8.70 4.73
CA ILE A 99 -7.79 -9.21 5.64
C ILE A 99 -8.21 -8.95 7.08
N LEU A 100 -8.58 -7.70 7.40
CA LEU A 100 -9.01 -7.28 8.74
C LEU A 100 -10.53 -7.38 8.92
N GLU A 101 -11.11 -8.53 8.56
CA GLU A 101 -12.56 -8.73 8.51
C GLU A 101 -13.24 -8.71 9.89
N GLU A 102 -12.60 -9.23 10.94
CA GLU A 102 -13.19 -9.16 12.29
C GLU A 102 -12.16 -8.83 13.38
N PRO A 103 -12.60 -8.36 14.57
CA PRO A 103 -11.70 -7.95 15.63
C PRO A 103 -10.81 -9.08 16.16
N GLY A 104 -9.58 -8.75 16.54
CA GLY A 104 -8.64 -9.70 17.09
C GLY A 104 -7.18 -9.31 16.90
N ILE A 105 -6.29 -10.26 17.16
CA ILE A 105 -4.86 -10.09 16.91
C ILE A 105 -4.53 -10.68 15.54
N TYR A 106 -3.92 -9.88 14.70
CA TYR A 106 -3.41 -10.30 13.40
C TYR A 106 -1.89 -10.31 13.40
N GLU A 107 -1.34 -11.28 12.70
CA GLU A 107 0.10 -11.42 12.53
C GLU A 107 0.43 -11.55 11.05
N PHE A 108 1.46 -10.82 10.63
CA PHE A 108 1.95 -10.75 9.26
C PHE A 108 3.41 -11.18 9.23
N LYS A 109 3.80 -11.87 8.16
CA LYS A 109 5.20 -12.11 7.85
C LYS A 109 5.40 -12.07 6.34
N ALA A 110 6.61 -11.76 5.91
CA ALA A 110 6.97 -11.68 4.52
C ALA A 110 8.15 -12.62 4.21
N ILE A 111 8.14 -13.18 3.00
CA ILE A 111 9.24 -13.95 2.45
C ILE A 111 9.69 -13.25 1.18
N TYR A 112 10.90 -12.73 1.19
CA TYR A 112 11.57 -12.19 0.02
C TYR A 112 12.42 -13.28 -0.64
N ARG A 113 12.41 -13.35 -1.97
CA ARG A 113 13.22 -14.26 -2.79
C ARG A 113 13.90 -13.47 -3.88
N ASP A 114 15.19 -13.21 -3.75
CA ASP A 114 15.95 -12.72 -4.91
C ASP A 114 16.29 -13.89 -5.83
N SER A 115 16.31 -13.64 -7.14
CA SER A 115 16.70 -14.61 -8.15
C SER A 115 18.06 -14.23 -8.73
N PRO A 116 19.19 -14.60 -8.09
CA PRO A 116 20.45 -14.66 -8.80
C PRO A 116 20.64 -16.06 -9.39
N SER A 117 21.09 -16.11 -10.64
CA SER A 117 21.52 -17.30 -11.37
C SER A 117 22.55 -18.18 -10.62
N ASP A 118 23.20 -17.65 -9.59
CA ASP A 118 24.43 -18.22 -9.02
C ASP A 118 24.41 -18.43 -7.49
N SER A 119 23.26 -18.27 -6.81
CA SER A 119 23.16 -18.63 -5.38
C SER A 119 21.86 -19.36 -5.07
N PRO A 120 21.90 -20.59 -4.55
CA PRO A 120 20.71 -21.41 -4.38
C PRO A 120 19.69 -20.89 -3.32
N ASN A 121 19.94 -19.79 -2.59
CA ASN A 121 19.25 -19.53 -1.31
C ASN A 121 19.06 -18.05 -0.89
N ALA A 122 18.82 -17.06 -1.76
CA ALA A 122 18.45 -15.71 -1.28
C ALA A 122 16.97 -15.63 -0.84
N ARG A 123 16.50 -16.59 -0.03
CA ARG A 123 15.22 -16.56 0.67
C ARG A 123 15.43 -15.88 2.02
N LEU A 124 14.86 -14.69 2.19
CA LEU A 124 14.84 -13.98 3.47
C LEU A 124 13.43 -14.02 4.04
N GLU A 125 13.30 -14.41 5.31
CA GLU A 125 12.05 -14.34 6.06
C GLU A 125 12.11 -13.15 7.01
N SER A 126 11.05 -12.36 7.06
CA SER A 126 10.97 -11.21 7.95
C SER A 126 10.71 -11.63 9.41
N ASN A 127 10.77 -10.65 10.31
CA ASN A 127 10.10 -10.74 11.61
C ASN A 127 8.58 -10.97 11.45
N ILE A 128 7.92 -11.36 12.55
CA ILE A 128 6.45 -11.35 12.62
C ILE A 128 6.00 -9.96 13.08
N LEU A 129 5.24 -9.27 12.23
CA LEU A 129 4.54 -8.04 12.58
C LEU A 129 3.20 -8.41 13.22
N ARG A 130 2.91 -7.86 14.40
CA ARG A 130 1.66 -8.08 15.14
C ARG A 130 0.87 -6.79 15.24
N VAL A 131 -0.41 -6.83 14.89
CA VAL A 131 -1.34 -5.70 15.01
C VAL A 131 -2.62 -6.11 15.73
N LYS A 132 -3.26 -5.16 16.40
CA LYS A 132 -4.59 -5.33 17.00
C LYS A 132 -5.65 -4.79 16.04
N VAL A 133 -6.75 -5.50 15.92
CA VAL A 133 -7.93 -5.07 15.18
C VAL A 133 -9.09 -4.92 16.14
N GLU A 134 -9.69 -3.75 16.15
CA GLU A 134 -10.79 -3.36 17.01
C GLU A 134 -12.08 -3.21 16.19
N PRO A 135 -13.27 -3.40 16.80
CA PRO A 135 -14.51 -3.03 16.14
C PRO A 135 -14.49 -1.54 15.83
N ALA A 136 -15.16 -1.13 14.75
CA ALA A 136 -15.33 0.28 14.43
C ALA A 136 -16.02 1.00 15.60
N PRO A 137 -15.64 2.26 15.91
CA PRO A 137 -16.33 3.08 16.89
C PRO A 137 -17.83 3.16 16.61
N GLY A 138 -18.66 3.33 17.64
CA GLY A 138 -20.12 3.32 17.48
C GLY A 138 -20.66 4.38 16.53
N ASN A 139 -19.98 5.53 16.43
CA ASN A 139 -20.30 6.62 15.51
C ASN A 139 -19.89 6.34 14.05
N GLU A 140 -19.11 5.29 13.78
CA GLU A 140 -18.65 4.90 12.45
C GLU A 140 -19.55 3.84 11.80
N ARG A 141 -20.63 3.42 12.46
CA ARG A 141 -21.44 2.28 11.99
C ARG A 141 -22.03 2.49 10.59
N GLU A 142 -22.56 3.68 10.30
CA GLU A 142 -23.16 3.98 8.99
C GLU A 142 -22.09 4.12 7.90
N ALA A 143 -20.97 4.76 8.23
CA ALA A 143 -19.81 4.87 7.36
C ALA A 143 -19.24 3.48 7.02
N LEU A 144 -18.98 2.63 8.02
CA LEU A 144 -18.50 1.26 7.83
C LEU A 144 -19.44 0.47 6.90
N LYS A 145 -20.75 0.56 7.13
CA LYS A 145 -21.72 -0.15 6.29
C LYS A 145 -21.61 0.26 4.83
N LEU A 146 -21.62 1.56 4.54
CA LEU A 146 -21.48 2.05 3.17
C LEU A 146 -20.12 1.68 2.58
N TYR A 147 -19.05 1.79 3.37
CA TYR A 147 -17.69 1.44 2.97
C TYR A 147 -17.57 -0.03 2.56
N GLU A 148 -18.23 -0.93 3.29
CA GLU A 148 -18.29 -2.35 2.99
C GLU A 148 -19.18 -2.69 1.80
N ASP A 149 -20.43 -2.18 1.79
CA ASP A 149 -21.45 -2.47 0.78
C ASP A 149 -20.97 -2.05 -0.62
N GLU A 150 -20.31 -0.89 -0.73
CA GLU A 150 -19.77 -0.36 -1.99
C GLU A 150 -18.34 -0.84 -2.28
N GLY A 151 -17.76 -1.66 -1.39
CA GLY A 151 -16.42 -2.21 -1.57
C GLY A 151 -15.32 -1.15 -1.63
N LEU A 152 -15.49 0.00 -0.97
CA LEU A 152 -14.58 1.15 -1.09
C LEU A 152 -13.17 0.84 -0.58
N ALA A 153 -13.00 -0.11 0.34
CA ALA A 153 -11.68 -0.56 0.78
C ALA A 153 -10.83 -1.09 -0.39
N ARG A 154 -11.47 -1.64 -1.43
CA ARG A 154 -10.80 -2.22 -2.60
C ARG A 154 -10.26 -1.16 -3.55
N LEU A 155 -10.69 0.10 -3.42
CA LEU A 155 -10.23 1.22 -4.25
C LEU A 155 -8.74 1.50 -4.12
N ILE A 156 -8.09 1.09 -3.03
CA ILE A 156 -6.64 1.29 -2.88
C ILE A 156 -5.81 0.11 -3.45
N GLN A 157 -6.47 -0.95 -3.93
CA GLN A 157 -5.81 -2.19 -4.35
C GLN A 157 -6.10 -2.63 -5.78
N HIS A 158 -7.30 -2.36 -6.29
CA HIS A 158 -7.76 -2.89 -7.56
C HIS A 158 -7.53 -1.92 -8.70
N ASP A 159 -7.16 -2.44 -9.87
CA ASP A 159 -7.13 -1.68 -11.11
C ASP A 159 -7.57 -2.59 -12.27
N PRO A 160 -8.55 -2.22 -13.11
CA PRO A 160 -9.23 -0.92 -13.22
C PRO A 160 -10.39 -0.68 -12.24
N TYR A 161 -10.66 0.59 -11.97
CA TYR A 161 -11.86 1.07 -11.24
C TYR A 161 -13.04 1.27 -12.19
N SER A 162 -14.25 0.97 -11.74
CA SER A 162 -15.47 1.44 -12.42
C SER A 162 -15.69 2.93 -12.13
N GLU A 163 -16.36 3.64 -13.05
CA GLU A 163 -16.76 5.04 -12.79
C GLU A 163 -17.70 5.14 -11.59
N GLU A 164 -18.61 4.18 -11.46
CA GLU A 164 -19.50 4.04 -10.30
C GLU A 164 -18.74 3.97 -8.98
N ALA A 165 -17.64 3.22 -8.89
CA ALA A 165 -16.86 3.12 -7.66
C ALA A 165 -16.14 4.44 -7.31
N LEU A 166 -15.77 5.24 -8.31
CA LEU A 166 -15.20 6.57 -8.09
C LEU A 166 -16.28 7.56 -7.61
N ASP A 167 -17.46 7.52 -8.22
CA ASP A 167 -18.59 8.37 -7.79
C ASP A 167 -19.03 8.05 -6.36
N GLN A 168 -19.08 6.76 -6.00
CA GLN A 168 -19.37 6.31 -4.64
C GLN A 168 -18.29 6.77 -3.65
N ALA A 169 -17.01 6.76 -4.05
CA ALA A 169 -15.93 7.29 -3.22
C ALA A 169 -16.08 8.79 -2.95
N VAL A 170 -16.48 9.57 -3.97
CA VAL A 170 -16.77 11.00 -3.80
C VAL A 170 -17.93 11.22 -2.83
N GLN A 171 -19.06 10.51 -3.03
CA GLN A 171 -20.23 10.62 -2.15
C GLN A 171 -19.91 10.21 -0.71
N PHE A 172 -19.08 9.17 -0.53
CA PHE A 172 -18.61 8.74 0.77
C PHE A 172 -17.83 9.86 1.47
N LEU A 173 -16.88 10.49 0.76
CA LEU A 173 -16.07 11.57 1.32
C LEU A 173 -16.90 12.82 1.60
N GLU A 174 -17.92 13.15 0.80
CA GLU A 174 -18.82 14.27 1.08
C GLU A 174 -19.67 14.03 2.35
N THR A 175 -20.08 12.79 2.58
CA THR A 175 -20.99 12.42 3.69
C THR A 175 -20.22 12.14 4.99
N TYR A 176 -19.05 11.50 4.88
CA TYR A 176 -18.29 10.93 5.98
C TYR A 176 -16.82 11.38 5.97
N HIS A 177 -16.52 12.63 5.63
CA HIS A 177 -15.13 13.14 5.54
C HIS A 177 -14.31 13.00 6.81
N TYR A 178 -14.95 12.94 7.98
CA TYR A 178 -14.28 12.71 9.27
C TYR A 178 -14.25 11.24 9.72
N SER A 179 -14.77 10.31 8.91
CA SER A 179 -14.73 8.89 9.21
C SER A 179 -13.30 8.37 9.28
N VAL A 180 -13.07 7.38 10.14
CA VAL A 180 -11.80 6.63 10.18
C VAL A 180 -11.46 5.97 8.84
N TYR A 181 -12.45 5.74 7.98
CA TYR A 181 -12.27 5.14 6.66
C TYR A 181 -11.96 6.16 5.56
N ALA A 182 -12.26 7.44 5.77
CA ALA A 182 -12.10 8.49 4.76
C ALA A 182 -10.68 8.60 4.20
N PRO A 183 -9.59 8.50 4.99
CA PRO A 183 -8.23 8.55 4.44
C PRO A 183 -7.98 7.46 3.39
N SER A 184 -8.48 6.24 3.61
CA SER A 184 -8.32 5.14 2.65
C SER A 184 -9.10 5.36 1.36
N VAL A 185 -10.33 5.88 1.46
CA VAL A 185 -11.16 6.23 0.31
C VAL A 185 -10.51 7.35 -0.48
N ARG A 186 -9.98 8.37 0.20
CA ARG A 186 -9.24 9.48 -0.42
C ARG A 186 -8.05 8.97 -1.23
N SER A 187 -7.18 8.16 -0.63
CA SER A 187 -6.04 7.56 -1.34
C SER A 187 -6.51 6.74 -2.55
N GLY A 188 -7.51 5.86 -2.39
CA GLY A 188 -8.04 5.08 -3.53
C GLY A 188 -8.57 5.96 -4.67
N LEU A 189 -9.31 7.02 -4.34
CA LEU A 189 -9.85 7.98 -5.29
C LEU A 189 -8.74 8.77 -6.01
N VAL A 190 -7.72 9.23 -5.27
CA VAL A 190 -6.53 9.89 -5.83
C VAL A 190 -5.85 9.00 -6.86
N TRP A 191 -5.63 7.72 -6.55
CA TRP A 191 -5.03 6.76 -7.48
C TRP A 191 -5.90 6.55 -8.72
N GLY A 192 -7.20 6.36 -8.55
CA GLY A 192 -8.15 6.20 -9.66
C GLY A 192 -8.22 7.40 -10.59
N LEU A 193 -8.36 8.61 -10.03
CA LEU A 193 -8.39 9.86 -10.79
C LEU A 193 -7.03 10.15 -11.44
N GLY A 194 -5.92 9.92 -10.72
CA GLY A 194 -4.58 10.08 -11.24
C GLY A 194 -4.39 9.31 -12.54
N ARG A 195 -4.89 8.07 -12.62
CA ARG A 195 -4.85 7.30 -13.87
C ARG A 195 -5.66 7.94 -14.99
N LYS A 196 -6.86 8.46 -14.72
CA LYS A 196 -7.66 9.20 -15.73
C LYS A 196 -6.91 10.44 -16.20
N VAL A 197 -6.26 11.17 -15.30
CA VAL A 197 -5.45 12.37 -15.62
C VAL A 197 -4.26 12.00 -16.51
N HIS A 198 -3.45 11.01 -16.13
CA HIS A 198 -2.27 10.57 -16.89
C HIS A 198 -2.66 10.01 -18.27
N SER A 199 -3.79 9.32 -18.38
CA SER A 199 -4.31 8.82 -19.65
C SER A 199 -5.10 9.86 -20.47
N GLN A 200 -5.15 11.12 -20.01
CA GLN A 200 -5.88 12.22 -20.67
C GLN A 200 -7.38 11.96 -20.85
N ARG A 201 -7.97 11.12 -20.00
CA ARG A 201 -9.40 10.79 -19.99
C ARG A 201 -10.20 11.51 -18.90
N ALA A 202 -9.51 12.20 -17.97
CA ALA A 202 -10.17 12.96 -16.92
C ALA A 202 -10.90 14.18 -17.50
N THR A 203 -12.13 14.40 -17.03
CA THR A 203 -12.84 15.66 -17.21
C THR A 203 -12.14 16.79 -16.43
N ARG A 204 -12.57 18.03 -16.65
CA ARG A 204 -12.05 19.18 -15.91
C ARG A 204 -12.31 19.06 -14.40
N ALA A 205 -13.53 18.69 -14.02
CA ALA A 205 -13.91 18.55 -12.62
C ALA A 205 -13.11 17.44 -11.91
N GLU A 206 -12.90 16.30 -12.60
CA GLU A 206 -12.08 15.20 -12.08
C GLU A 206 -10.61 15.60 -11.88
N ARG A 207 -10.06 16.43 -12.79
CA ARG A 207 -8.70 16.95 -12.65
C ARG A 207 -8.58 17.91 -11.47
N GLU A 208 -9.52 18.84 -11.33
CA GLU A 208 -9.57 19.78 -10.20
C GLU A 208 -9.68 19.01 -8.87
N LEU A 209 -10.56 18.01 -8.81
CA LEU A 209 -10.69 17.14 -7.63
C LEU A 209 -9.40 16.36 -7.34
N TYR A 210 -8.77 15.76 -8.35
CA TYR A 210 -7.48 15.07 -8.19
C TYR A 210 -6.41 15.99 -7.60
N GLU A 211 -6.28 17.22 -8.13
CA GLU A 211 -5.28 18.18 -7.66
C GLU A 211 -5.54 18.59 -6.21
N THR A 212 -6.80 18.79 -5.81
CA THR A 212 -7.17 19.06 -4.41
C THR A 212 -6.82 17.89 -3.48
N LEU A 213 -7.29 16.68 -3.80
CA LEU A 213 -7.08 15.51 -2.96
C LEU A 213 -5.59 15.11 -2.88
N TRP A 214 -4.86 15.24 -3.99
CA TRP A 214 -3.42 15.00 -4.02
C TRP A 214 -2.66 15.99 -3.13
N ALA A 215 -3.01 17.27 -3.16
CA ALA A 215 -2.39 18.27 -2.29
C ALA A 215 -2.63 17.94 -0.80
N GLU A 216 -3.85 17.55 -0.44
CA GLU A 216 -4.18 17.09 0.92
C GLU A 216 -3.35 15.85 1.32
N GLU A 217 -3.26 14.84 0.45
CA GLU A 217 -2.53 13.60 0.74
C GLU A 217 -1.01 13.84 0.86
N VAL A 218 -0.42 14.66 0.00
CA VAL A 218 1.00 15.03 0.10
C VAL A 218 1.26 15.83 1.38
N GLN A 219 0.35 16.74 1.76
CA GLN A 219 0.49 17.50 3.00
C GLN A 219 0.42 16.62 4.25
N GLU A 220 -0.47 15.65 4.25
CA GLU A 220 -0.63 14.71 5.36
C GLU A 220 0.56 13.74 5.47
N ARG A 221 1.10 13.30 4.32
CA ARG A 221 2.06 12.19 4.27
C ARG A 221 3.53 12.61 4.13
N TYR A 222 3.79 13.71 3.44
CA TYR A 222 5.14 14.18 3.11
C TYR A 222 5.28 15.70 3.33
N PRO A 223 5.07 16.19 4.57
CA PRO A 223 5.13 17.62 4.85
C PRO A 223 6.49 18.23 4.46
N GLU A 224 7.59 17.47 4.60
CA GLU A 224 8.93 17.89 4.21
C GLU A 224 9.14 17.98 2.68
N GLU A 225 8.38 17.23 1.88
CA GLU A 225 8.49 17.31 0.42
C GLU A 225 7.77 18.54 -0.13
N LEU A 226 6.70 18.99 0.51
CA LEU A 226 6.07 20.27 0.18
C LEU A 226 7.01 21.44 0.42
N GLU A 227 7.74 21.44 1.53
CA GLU A 227 8.72 22.48 1.83
C GLU A 227 9.79 22.56 0.73
N LYS A 228 10.31 21.41 0.27
CA LYS A 228 11.27 21.35 -0.85
C LYS A 228 10.68 21.81 -2.18
N LEU A 229 9.41 21.50 -2.47
CA LEU A 229 8.73 21.94 -3.68
C LEU A 229 8.49 23.45 -3.68
N GLU A 230 8.16 24.03 -2.53
CA GLU A 230 8.02 25.48 -2.36
C GLU A 230 9.37 26.21 -2.47
N GLU A 231 10.44 25.67 -1.89
CA GLU A 231 11.79 26.18 -2.08
C GLU A 231 12.22 26.19 -3.55
N HIS A 232 11.84 25.16 -4.32
CA HIS A 232 12.15 25.10 -5.75
C HIS A 232 11.33 26.07 -6.60
N LYS A 233 10.07 26.37 -6.22
CA LYS A 233 9.24 27.39 -6.91
C LYS A 233 9.77 28.81 -6.70
N ASN A 234 10.43 29.07 -5.57
CA ASN A 234 10.97 30.39 -5.21
C ASN A 234 12.40 30.62 -5.70
N LYS A 235 13.08 29.62 -6.28
CA LYS A 235 14.38 29.83 -6.92
C LYS A 235 14.19 30.59 -8.24
N PRO A 236 14.91 31.72 -8.45
CA PRO A 236 14.85 32.43 -9.72
C PRO A 236 15.26 31.49 -10.85
N LYS A 237 14.45 31.42 -11.90
CA LYS A 237 14.81 30.66 -13.11
C LYS A 237 16.09 31.26 -13.69
N PRO A 238 17.10 30.42 -14.01
CA PRO A 238 18.31 30.89 -14.67
C PRO A 238 18.03 31.45 -16.07
#